data_AF-A0A2Z6NU20-F1
#
_entry.id   AF-A0A2Z6NU20-F1
#
_cell.length_a   1.000
_cell.length_b   1.000
_cell.length_c   1.000
_cell.angle_alpha   90.00
_cell.angle_beta   90.00
_cell.angle_gamma   90.00
#
_symmetry.space_group_name_H-M   'P 1'
#
loop_
_entity.id
_entity.type
_entity.pdbx_description
1 polymer ?
#
loop_
_entity_poly.entity_id
_entity_poly.type
_entity_poly.pdbx_seq_one_letter_code
_entity_poly.pdbx_strand_id
1 'polypeptide(L)'
;MVQTINDVVCGIIFYGIRLYMEEINETTKTSNSTAVVMLNTRNIGGYQSLKEMHKHPLEFIWESRKIIQRKRHSFSVHLIGLLMDLEMKLRGPEAVAKIIYDTIGHSSVLFSNLVGPIEKMTLANHPINGLYFTASGGPEDLTVTVISYVKTLRITLKTQKGFINEHKLKFCIEKADELIFKAAMEISETPNKN
;
A
#
# COMPACT_ATOMS: atom_id res chain seq x y z
N MET A 1 20.11 -6.52 8.58
CA MET A 1 18.66 -6.81 8.66
C MET A 1 17.99 -6.17 7.44
N VAL A 2 17.60 -6.94 6.43
CA VAL A 2 17.26 -6.38 5.09
C VAL A 2 15.79 -5.97 5.05
N GLN A 3 15.52 -4.67 4.87
CA GLN A 3 14.19 -4.17 4.49
C GLN A 3 13.93 -4.58 3.04
N THR A 4 12.72 -5.07 2.73
CA THR A 4 12.38 -5.30 1.32
C THR A 4 11.99 -3.98 0.69
N ILE A 5 12.29 -3.79 -0.60
CA ILE A 5 11.91 -2.60 -1.37
C ILE A 5 10.40 -2.32 -1.21
N ASN A 6 9.60 -3.37 -1.12
CA ASN A 6 8.15 -3.29 -0.95
C ASN A 6 7.74 -2.66 0.39
N ASP A 7 8.45 -2.98 1.48
CA ASP A 7 8.16 -2.42 2.80
C ASP A 7 8.45 -0.91 2.82
N VAL A 8 9.54 -0.50 2.16
CA VAL A 8 9.95 0.91 2.03
C VAL A 8 8.95 1.69 1.19
N VAL A 9 8.61 1.20 -0.01
CA VAL A 9 7.65 1.84 -0.92
C VAL A 9 6.27 1.97 -0.27
N CYS A 10 5.83 0.94 0.45
CA CYS A 10 4.59 0.97 1.22
C CYS A 10 4.62 2.09 2.27
N GLY A 11 5.73 2.20 3.02
CA GLY A 11 5.95 3.28 3.98
C GLY A 11 5.89 4.68 3.38
N ILE A 12 6.56 4.88 2.25
CA ILE A 12 6.57 6.15 1.50
C ILE A 12 5.15 6.55 1.09
N ILE A 13 4.41 5.63 0.47
CA ILE A 13 3.04 5.90 0.01
C ILE A 13 2.13 6.24 1.18
N PHE A 14 2.18 5.47 2.26
CA PHE A 14 1.35 5.75 3.44
C PHE A 14 1.69 7.09 4.09
N TYR A 15 2.98 7.39 4.21
CA TYR A 15 3.40 8.69 4.75
C TYR A 15 2.97 9.84 3.84
N GLY A 16 3.07 9.67 2.51
CA GLY A 16 2.57 10.63 1.53
C GLY A 16 1.06 10.87 1.61
N ILE A 17 0.26 9.81 1.76
CA ILE A 17 -1.20 9.92 1.99
C ILE A 17 -1.46 10.70 3.28
N ARG A 18 -0.66 10.47 4.34
CA ARG A 18 -0.82 11.18 5.61
C ARG A 18 -0.50 12.68 5.50
N LEU A 19 0.59 13.02 4.80
CA LEU A 19 0.95 14.40 4.49
C LEU A 19 -0.14 15.08 3.66
N TYR A 20 -0.70 14.38 2.68
CA TYR A 20 -1.81 14.89 1.88
C TYR A 20 -3.04 15.20 2.74
N MET A 21 -3.43 14.29 3.62
CA MET A 21 -4.55 14.50 4.55
C MET A 21 -4.34 15.75 5.41
N GLU A 22 -3.13 15.94 5.96
CA GLU A 22 -2.79 17.15 6.73
C GLU A 22 -2.89 18.41 5.88
N GLU A 23 -2.41 18.38 4.64
CA GLU A 23 -2.41 19.54 3.74
C GLU A 23 -3.82 19.95 3.32
N ILE A 24 -4.75 19.00 3.17
CA ILE A 24 -6.13 19.32 2.79
C ILE A 24 -7.00 19.76 3.98
N ASN A 25 -6.72 19.30 5.21
CA ASN A 25 -7.48 19.67 6.39
C ASN A 25 -6.74 19.35 7.70
N GLU A 26 -6.44 20.37 8.52
CA GLU A 26 -5.76 20.22 9.82
C GLU A 26 -6.50 19.30 10.80
N THR A 27 -7.84 19.21 10.71
CA THR A 27 -8.63 18.34 11.60
C THR A 27 -8.41 16.85 11.35
N THR A 28 -7.88 16.47 10.18
CA THR A 28 -7.60 15.07 9.83
C THR A 28 -6.28 14.54 10.40
N LYS A 29 -5.50 15.39 11.10
CA LYS A 29 -4.26 15.01 11.82
C LYS A 29 -4.44 13.90 12.84
N THR A 30 -5.65 13.71 13.36
CA THR A 30 -5.98 12.72 14.39
C THR A 30 -6.95 11.63 13.90
N SER A 31 -7.47 11.76 12.68
CA SER A 31 -8.34 10.75 12.08
C SER A 31 -7.55 9.48 11.75
N ASN A 32 -8.09 8.34 12.18
CA ASN A 32 -7.55 7.03 11.85
C ASN A 32 -7.78 6.76 10.35
N SER A 33 -6.70 6.56 9.58
CA SER A 33 -6.80 6.13 8.19
C SER A 33 -6.81 4.60 8.15
N THR A 34 -7.86 4.02 7.58
CA THR A 34 -8.06 2.56 7.50
C THR A 34 -7.69 2.09 6.10
N ALA A 35 -6.58 1.34 6.00
CA ALA A 35 -6.08 0.81 4.75
C ALA A 35 -6.20 -0.73 4.71
N VAL A 36 -6.58 -1.23 3.53
CA VAL A 36 -6.61 -2.66 3.20
C VAL A 36 -5.48 -2.95 2.22
N VAL A 37 -4.60 -3.87 2.59
CA VAL A 37 -3.52 -4.33 1.71
C VAL A 37 -3.96 -5.62 1.02
N MET A 38 -4.11 -5.57 -0.30
CA MET A 38 -4.67 -6.62 -1.16
C MET A 38 -3.71 -7.79 -1.43
N LEU A 39 -2.49 -7.78 -0.88
CA LEU A 39 -1.65 -8.99 -0.84
C LEU A 39 -2.19 -10.08 0.10
N ASN A 40 -3.24 -9.76 0.88
CA ASN A 40 -4.13 -10.67 1.61
C ASN A 40 -5.17 -9.75 2.28
N THR A 41 -6.38 -9.65 1.73
CA THR A 41 -7.52 -8.78 2.12
C THR A 41 -7.69 -8.58 3.64
N ARG A 42 -6.92 -7.68 4.23
CA ARG A 42 -6.96 -7.45 5.68
C ARG A 42 -6.93 -5.98 6.02
N ASN A 43 -7.90 -5.62 6.85
CA ASN A 43 -7.96 -4.35 7.55
C ASN A 43 -6.74 -4.23 8.48
N ILE A 44 -5.84 -3.29 8.18
CA ILE A 44 -4.78 -2.90 9.10
C ILE A 44 -5.34 -1.73 9.93
N GLY A 45 -5.78 -2.04 11.15
CA GLY A 45 -6.31 -1.03 12.06
C GLY A 45 -5.22 -0.09 12.56
N GLY A 46 -5.48 1.22 12.47
CA GLY A 46 -4.82 2.30 13.20
C GLY A 46 -3.31 2.46 12.95
N TYR A 47 -2.93 3.35 12.03
CA TYR A 47 -1.55 3.77 11.84
C TYR A 47 -1.13 4.86 12.84
N GLN A 48 0.17 4.93 13.13
CA GLN A 48 0.78 5.91 14.06
C GLN A 48 0.45 7.37 13.67
N SER A 49 0.53 8.28 14.65
CA SER A 49 0.27 9.71 14.40
C SER A 49 1.32 10.33 13.46
N LEU A 50 0.93 11.33 12.68
CA LEU A 50 1.82 12.01 11.73
C LEU A 50 3.07 12.61 12.41
N LYS A 51 2.93 13.03 13.68
CA LYS A 51 4.04 13.55 14.49
C LYS A 51 5.11 12.48 14.76
N GLU A 52 4.69 11.24 15.00
CA GLU A 52 5.60 10.12 15.20
C GLU A 52 6.23 9.66 13.89
N MET A 53 5.45 9.63 12.79
CA MET A 53 5.98 9.32 11.45
C MET A 53 7.05 10.31 11.00
N HIS A 54 6.88 11.61 11.30
CA HIS A 54 7.85 12.64 10.93
C HIS A 54 9.13 12.58 11.77
N LYS A 55 9.02 12.25 13.06
CA LYS A 55 10.19 12.13 13.95
C LYS A 55 11.01 10.87 13.70
N HIS A 56 10.34 9.74 13.46
CA HIS A 56 10.99 8.44 13.34
C HIS A 56 10.47 7.68 12.09
N PRO A 57 10.75 8.19 10.88
CA PRO A 57 10.18 7.65 9.64
C PRO A 57 10.57 6.19 9.37
N LEU A 58 11.80 5.79 9.72
CA LEU A 58 12.24 4.40 9.53
C LEU A 58 11.66 3.43 10.55
N GLU A 59 11.44 3.89 11.79
CA GLU A 59 10.80 3.09 12.83
C GLU A 59 9.33 2.81 12.46
N PHE A 60 8.66 3.81 11.90
CA PHE A 60 7.32 3.64 11.34
C PHE A 60 7.24 2.53 10.28
N ILE A 61 8.18 2.53 9.31
CA ILE A 61 8.26 1.48 8.27
C ILE A 61 8.47 0.11 8.92
N TRP A 62 9.34 0.06 9.94
CA TRP A 62 9.69 -1.15 10.64
C TRP A 62 8.52 -1.77 11.40
N GLU A 63 7.79 -0.97 12.19
CA GLU A 63 6.63 -1.44 12.95
C GLU A 63 5.48 -1.84 12.03
N SER A 64 5.26 -1.08 10.96
CA SER A 64 4.27 -1.43 9.92
C SER A 64 4.59 -2.80 9.30
N ARG A 65 5.87 -3.05 8.97
CA ARG A 65 6.31 -4.35 8.46
C ARG A 65 6.07 -5.48 9.45
N LYS A 66 6.37 -5.29 10.74
CA LYS A 66 6.12 -6.32 11.77
C LYS A 66 4.64 -6.70 11.86
N ILE A 67 3.75 -5.70 11.82
CA ILE A 67 2.29 -5.94 11.82
C ILE A 67 1.88 -6.75 10.58
N ILE A 68 2.35 -6.34 9.40
CA ILE A 68 2.06 -7.03 8.13
C ILE A 68 2.57 -8.48 8.18
N GLN A 69 3.81 -8.71 8.62
CA GLN A 69 4.39 -10.06 8.70
C GLN A 69 3.66 -10.94 9.71
N ARG A 70 3.36 -10.41 10.91
CA ARG A 70 2.60 -11.14 11.93
C ARG A 70 1.22 -11.53 11.41
N LYS A 71 0.53 -10.63 10.71
CA LYS A 71 -0.74 -10.95 10.06
C LYS A 71 -0.50 -12.02 8.99
N ARG A 72 0.45 -11.86 8.08
CA ARG A 72 0.73 -12.84 6.99
C ARG A 72 0.95 -14.26 7.51
N HIS A 73 1.66 -14.42 8.63
CA HIS A 73 1.92 -15.73 9.24
C HIS A 73 0.81 -16.23 10.18
N SER A 74 -0.28 -15.46 10.35
CA SER A 74 -1.42 -15.87 11.17
C SER A 74 -2.24 -16.98 10.48
N PHE A 75 -2.60 -18.01 11.25
CA PHE A 75 -3.50 -19.08 10.82
C PHE A 75 -4.84 -18.58 10.25
N SER A 76 -5.27 -17.38 10.65
CA SER A 76 -6.46 -16.74 10.08
C SER A 76 -6.39 -16.55 8.57
N VAL A 77 -5.20 -16.59 7.91
CA VAL A 77 -5.10 -16.42 6.43
C VAL A 77 -5.68 -17.66 5.79
N HIS A 78 -5.23 -18.81 6.27
CA HIS A 78 -5.67 -20.10 5.80
C HIS A 78 -7.16 -20.30 6.09
N LEU A 79 -7.62 -19.92 7.29
CA LEU A 79 -9.03 -20.05 7.67
C LEU A 79 -9.95 -19.20 6.78
N ILE A 80 -9.59 -17.94 6.49
CA ILE A 80 -10.37 -17.09 5.60
C ILE A 80 -10.41 -17.67 4.19
N GLY A 81 -9.28 -18.20 3.68
CA GLY A 81 -9.23 -18.91 2.40
C GLY A 81 -10.21 -20.08 2.35
N LEU A 82 -10.19 -20.94 3.37
CA LEU A 82 -11.12 -22.07 3.48
C LEU A 82 -12.59 -21.63 3.52
N LEU A 83 -12.91 -20.57 4.29
CA LEU A 83 -14.27 -20.05 4.38
C LEU A 83 -14.74 -19.45 3.05
N MET A 84 -13.86 -18.74 2.33
CA MET A 84 -14.18 -18.21 0.99
C MET A 84 -14.41 -19.33 -0.01
N ASP A 85 -13.59 -20.38 0.00
CA ASP A 85 -13.78 -21.56 -0.86
C ASP A 85 -15.10 -22.29 -0.54
N LEU A 86 -15.46 -22.35 0.75
CA LEU A 86 -16.72 -22.94 1.18
C LEU A 86 -17.92 -22.10 0.72
N GLU A 87 -17.90 -20.78 0.94
CA GLU A 87 -18.94 -19.87 0.44
C GLU A 87 -19.05 -19.93 -1.08
N MET A 88 -17.94 -20.04 -1.81
CA MET A 88 -17.93 -20.21 -3.26
C MET A 88 -18.66 -21.49 -3.69
N LYS A 89 -18.44 -22.60 -2.98
CA LYS A 89 -19.09 -23.89 -3.26
C LYS A 89 -20.57 -23.92 -2.85
N LEU A 90 -20.94 -23.25 -1.76
CA LEU A 90 -22.29 -23.30 -1.19
C LEU A 90 -23.23 -22.27 -1.79
N ARG A 91 -22.75 -21.03 -2.00
CA ARG A 91 -23.58 -19.88 -2.41
C ARG A 91 -23.18 -19.27 -3.75
N GLY A 92 -22.10 -19.74 -4.35
CA GLY A 92 -21.66 -19.31 -5.67
C GLY A 92 -20.81 -18.03 -5.66
N PRO A 93 -20.31 -17.64 -6.84
CA PRO A 93 -19.39 -16.52 -6.99
C PRO A 93 -20.02 -15.16 -6.66
N GLU A 94 -21.33 -14.98 -6.82
CA GLU A 94 -22.03 -13.73 -6.54
C GLU A 94 -22.02 -13.39 -5.04
N ALA A 95 -22.22 -14.40 -4.18
CA ALA A 95 -22.19 -14.21 -2.73
C ALA A 95 -20.77 -13.87 -2.25
N VAL A 96 -19.76 -14.57 -2.77
CA VAL A 96 -18.35 -14.28 -2.46
C VAL A 96 -17.94 -12.91 -2.97
N ALA A 97 -18.35 -12.52 -4.18
CA ALA A 97 -18.11 -11.20 -4.73
C ALA A 97 -18.72 -10.11 -3.83
N LYS A 98 -19.94 -10.32 -3.32
CA LYS A 98 -20.57 -9.40 -2.38
C LYS A 98 -19.78 -9.26 -1.07
N ILE A 99 -19.33 -10.37 -0.48
CA ILE A 99 -18.50 -10.35 0.73
C ILE A 99 -17.19 -9.57 0.50
N ILE A 100 -16.54 -9.79 -0.64
CA ILE A 100 -15.32 -9.07 -1.02
C ILE A 100 -15.63 -7.58 -1.20
N TYR A 101 -16.70 -7.25 -1.91
CA TYR A 101 -17.11 -5.88 -2.17
C TYR A 101 -17.44 -5.12 -0.87
N ASP A 102 -18.21 -5.74 0.02
CA ASP A 102 -18.58 -5.16 1.32
C ASP A 102 -17.32 -4.96 2.19
N THR A 103 -16.40 -5.94 2.21
CA THR A 103 -15.14 -5.84 2.96
C THR A 103 -14.28 -4.69 2.46
N ILE A 104 -14.16 -4.54 1.14
CA ILE A 104 -13.34 -3.50 0.53
C ILE A 104 -14.01 -2.12 0.66
N GLY A 105 -15.34 -2.04 0.57
CA GLY A 105 -16.11 -0.79 0.73
C GLY A 105 -16.05 -0.18 2.13
N HIS A 106 -15.59 -0.93 3.13
CA HIS A 106 -15.31 -0.40 4.47
C HIS A 106 -13.89 0.17 4.64
N SER A 107 -13.08 0.22 3.57
CA SER A 107 -11.73 0.78 3.59
C SER A 107 -11.58 1.96 2.64
N SER A 108 -10.85 2.97 3.11
CA SER A 108 -10.56 4.19 2.32
C SER A 108 -9.41 3.99 1.33
N VAL A 109 -8.52 3.01 1.56
CA VAL A 109 -7.33 2.79 0.73
C VAL A 109 -7.12 1.30 0.47
N LEU A 110 -7.04 0.93 -0.81
CA LEU A 110 -6.64 -0.41 -1.24
C LEU A 110 -5.21 -0.41 -1.77
N PHE A 111 -4.33 -1.24 -1.23
CA PHE A 111 -2.93 -1.33 -1.63
C PHE A 111 -2.58 -2.70 -2.21
N SER A 112 -2.23 -2.79 -3.49
CA SER A 112 -1.81 -4.04 -4.14
C SER A 112 -0.33 -3.96 -4.54
N ASN A 113 0.44 -5.02 -4.27
CA ASN A 113 1.83 -5.12 -4.70
C ASN A 113 2.06 -6.43 -5.44
N LEU A 114 2.37 -6.35 -6.72
CA LEU A 114 2.60 -7.50 -7.58
C LEU A 114 4.08 -7.55 -7.98
N VAL A 115 4.73 -8.69 -7.70
CA VAL A 115 6.05 -8.97 -8.29
C VAL A 115 5.80 -9.23 -9.77
N GLY A 116 6.18 -8.27 -10.61
CA GLY A 116 6.03 -8.42 -12.05
C GLY A 116 7.21 -9.16 -12.68
N PRO A 117 7.12 -9.39 -13.99
CA PRO A 117 8.13 -10.13 -14.74
C PRO A 117 9.52 -9.47 -14.63
N ILE A 118 10.52 -10.31 -14.32
CA ILE A 118 11.94 -9.90 -14.27
C ILE A 118 12.51 -9.85 -15.69
N GLU A 119 11.96 -10.67 -16.59
CA GLU A 119 12.35 -10.78 -17.99
C GLU A 119 11.60 -9.76 -18.86
N LYS A 120 12.28 -9.26 -19.89
CA LYS A 120 11.65 -8.38 -20.88
C LYS A 120 10.64 -9.17 -21.69
N MET A 121 9.43 -8.63 -21.81
CA MET A 121 8.34 -9.21 -22.58
C MET A 121 8.14 -8.49 -23.91
N THR A 122 7.53 -9.20 -24.87
CA THR A 122 7.06 -8.64 -26.13
C THR A 122 5.57 -8.90 -26.30
N LEU A 123 4.82 -7.91 -26.76
CA LEU A 123 3.42 -8.06 -27.18
C LEU A 123 3.35 -7.92 -28.69
N ALA A 124 2.81 -8.93 -29.38
CA ALA A 124 2.74 -8.94 -30.86
C ALA A 124 4.08 -8.61 -31.53
N ASN A 125 5.18 -9.20 -31.04
CA ASN A 125 6.57 -8.95 -31.48
C ASN A 125 7.11 -7.52 -31.21
N HIS A 126 6.39 -6.69 -30.46
CA HIS A 126 6.87 -5.39 -30.02
C HIS A 126 7.33 -5.43 -28.56
N PRO A 127 8.52 -4.92 -28.22
CA PRO A 127 9.01 -4.92 -26.85
C PRO A 127 8.15 -4.04 -25.94
N ILE A 128 7.84 -4.57 -24.76
CA ILE A 128 7.07 -3.86 -23.75
C ILE A 128 8.04 -3.06 -22.86
N ASN A 129 7.88 -1.74 -22.83
CA ASN A 129 8.72 -0.84 -21.99
C ASN A 129 8.27 -0.78 -20.53
N GLY A 130 7.05 -1.21 -20.23
CA GLY A 130 6.48 -1.09 -18.90
C GLY A 130 5.17 -1.84 -18.77
N LEU A 131 4.88 -2.27 -17.54
CA LEU A 131 3.61 -2.87 -17.18
C LEU A 131 2.98 -2.03 -16.08
N TYR A 132 1.69 -1.75 -16.23
CA TYR A 132 0.87 -1.11 -15.21
C TYR A 132 -0.29 -2.05 -14.91
N PHE A 133 -0.67 -2.11 -13.64
CA PHE A 133 -1.84 -2.87 -13.20
C PHE A 133 -2.76 -1.94 -12.42
N THR A 134 -4.07 -2.05 -12.64
CA THR A 134 -5.08 -1.36 -11.86
C THR A 134 -6.39 -2.13 -11.97
N ALA A 135 -7.14 -2.21 -10.87
CA ALA A 135 -8.46 -2.79 -10.83
C ALA A 135 -9.53 -1.69 -10.90
N SER A 136 -10.51 -1.84 -11.78
CA SER A 136 -11.66 -0.94 -11.92
C SER A 136 -12.94 -1.58 -11.35
N GLY A 137 -13.93 -0.76 -11.00
CA GLY A 137 -15.24 -1.22 -10.51
C GLY A 137 -15.35 -1.51 -9.01
N GLY A 138 -14.27 -1.37 -8.24
CA GLY A 138 -14.31 -1.46 -6.77
C GLY A 138 -14.83 -0.17 -6.10
N PRO A 139 -15.30 -0.27 -4.84
CA PRO A 139 -15.89 0.83 -4.07
C PRO A 139 -14.84 1.76 -3.40
N GLU A 140 -13.57 1.68 -3.78
CA GLU A 140 -12.50 2.36 -3.05
C GLU A 140 -12.33 3.82 -3.45
N ASP A 141 -12.16 4.69 -2.44
CA ASP A 141 -11.85 6.11 -2.64
C ASP A 141 -10.46 6.31 -3.27
N LEU A 142 -9.49 5.48 -2.87
CA LEU A 142 -8.12 5.44 -3.39
C LEU A 142 -7.64 3.99 -3.55
N THR A 143 -7.22 3.63 -4.75
CA THR A 143 -6.50 2.39 -5.04
C THR A 143 -5.06 2.71 -5.39
N VAL A 144 -4.13 2.08 -4.67
CA VAL A 144 -2.69 2.12 -4.95
C VAL A 144 -2.23 0.75 -5.42
N THR A 145 -1.63 0.70 -6.60
CA THR A 145 -1.00 -0.50 -7.13
C THR A 145 0.48 -0.26 -7.35
N VAL A 146 1.30 -1.17 -6.86
CA VAL A 146 2.74 -1.19 -7.09
C VAL A 146 3.07 -2.42 -7.91
N ILE A 147 3.80 -2.23 -9.00
CA ILE A 147 4.31 -3.34 -9.81
C ILE A 147 5.77 -3.09 -10.18
N SER A 148 6.60 -4.13 -10.06
CA SER A 148 7.98 -4.10 -10.54
C SER A 148 8.08 -4.82 -11.88
N TYR A 149 8.57 -4.14 -12.91
CA TYR A 149 8.85 -4.74 -14.23
C TYR A 149 10.28 -4.38 -14.64
N VAL A 150 11.10 -5.40 -14.93
CA VAL A 150 12.51 -5.23 -15.35
C VAL A 150 13.25 -4.25 -14.41
N LYS A 151 13.15 -4.50 -13.11
CA LYS A 151 13.75 -3.68 -12.02
C LYS A 151 13.28 -2.22 -11.95
N THR A 152 12.31 -1.82 -12.77
CA THR A 152 11.65 -0.52 -12.68
C THR A 152 10.35 -0.70 -11.91
N LEU A 153 10.26 -0.03 -10.77
CA LEU A 153 9.06 0.00 -9.95
C LEU A 153 8.11 1.08 -10.47
N ARG A 154 6.85 0.72 -10.67
CA ARG A 154 5.79 1.60 -11.16
C ARG A 154 4.67 1.62 -10.14
N ILE A 155 4.27 2.82 -9.74
CA ILE A 155 3.19 3.07 -8.79
C ILE A 155 2.02 3.67 -9.59
N THR A 156 0.84 3.09 -9.44
CA THR A 156 -0.40 3.55 -10.05
C THR A 156 -1.37 3.93 -8.94
N LEU A 157 -1.86 5.17 -9.00
CA LEU A 157 -2.88 5.70 -8.10
C LEU A 157 -4.16 5.88 -8.91
N LYS A 158 -5.27 5.31 -8.41
CA LYS A 158 -6.61 5.51 -8.96
C LYS A 158 -7.46 6.10 -7.83
N THR A 159 -8.10 7.23 -8.09
CA THR A 159 -9.00 7.90 -7.14
C THR A 159 -10.43 7.91 -7.66
N GLN A 160 -11.40 7.95 -6.75
CA GLN A 160 -12.75 8.37 -7.10
C GLN A 160 -12.72 9.81 -7.66
N LYS A 161 -13.49 10.05 -8.73
CA LYS A 161 -13.54 11.33 -9.42
C LYS A 161 -13.98 12.44 -8.47
N GLY A 162 -13.16 13.49 -8.35
CA GLY A 162 -13.44 14.65 -7.50
C GLY A 162 -13.17 14.45 -6.02
N PHE A 163 -12.68 13.27 -5.61
CA PHE A 163 -12.40 12.97 -4.20
C PHE A 163 -10.99 13.41 -3.76
N ILE A 164 -9.97 13.16 -4.60
CA ILE A 164 -8.57 13.52 -4.31
C ILE A 164 -8.04 14.51 -5.34
N ASN A 165 -7.29 15.51 -4.85
CA ASN A 165 -6.46 16.35 -5.69
C ASN A 165 -5.17 15.59 -6.05
N GLU A 166 -5.12 15.07 -7.27
CA GLU A 166 -4.03 14.21 -7.76
C GLU A 166 -2.66 14.88 -7.69
N HIS A 167 -2.58 16.18 -8.02
CA HIS A 167 -1.32 16.93 -7.99
C HIS A 167 -0.78 17.08 -6.57
N LYS A 168 -1.65 17.40 -5.61
CA LYS A 168 -1.27 17.50 -4.19
C LYS A 168 -0.89 16.15 -3.61
N LEU A 169 -1.66 15.09 -3.91
CA LEU A 169 -1.33 13.75 -3.45
C LEU A 169 0.02 13.29 -4.00
N LYS A 170 0.28 13.51 -5.30
CA LYS A 170 1.56 13.21 -5.92
C LYS A 170 2.70 13.97 -5.21
N PHE A 171 2.55 15.28 -5.04
CA PHE A 171 3.54 16.11 -4.35
C PHE A 171 3.84 15.60 -2.93
N CYS A 172 2.81 15.22 -2.18
CA CYS A 172 2.97 14.68 -0.84
C CYS A 172 3.72 13.34 -0.81
N ILE A 173 3.49 12.47 -1.79
CA ILE A 173 4.21 11.20 -1.92
C ILE A 173 5.68 11.43 -2.29
N GLU A 174 5.97 12.36 -3.21
CA GLU A 174 7.35 12.74 -3.56
C GLU A 174 8.08 13.34 -2.34
N LYS A 175 7.41 14.22 -1.59
CA LYS A 175 7.93 14.78 -0.34
C LYS A 175 8.19 13.72 0.72
N ALA A 176 7.32 12.71 0.83
CA ALA A 176 7.52 11.59 1.76
C ALA A 176 8.76 10.78 1.40
N ASP A 177 9.00 10.53 0.11
CA ASP A 177 10.19 9.84 -0.39
C ASP A 177 11.46 10.62 -0.03
N GLU A 178 11.49 11.92 -0.30
CA GLU A 178 12.63 12.79 0.04
C GLU A 178 12.97 12.78 1.54
N LEU A 179 11.94 12.88 2.40
CA LEU A 179 12.12 12.86 3.85
C LEU A 179 12.64 11.51 4.36
N ILE A 180 12.10 10.41 3.84
CA ILE A 180 12.55 9.06 4.21
C ILE A 180 13.97 8.81 3.70
N PHE A 181 14.27 9.22 2.47
CA PHE A 181 15.61 9.12 1.88
C PHE A 181 16.64 9.89 2.71
N LYS A 182 16.33 11.13 3.08
CA LYS A 182 17.20 11.95 3.92
C LYS A 182 17.46 11.29 5.28
N ALA A 183 16.41 10.81 5.96
CA ALA A 183 16.56 10.13 7.24
C ALA A 183 17.40 8.85 7.14
N ALA A 184 17.31 8.13 6.03
CA ALA A 184 18.15 6.95 5.78
C ALA A 184 19.63 7.30 5.58
N MET A 185 19.92 8.40 4.87
CA MET A 185 21.28 8.89 4.66
C MET A 185 21.94 9.34 5.97
N GLU A 186 21.22 10.06 6.83
CA GLU A 186 21.72 10.52 8.14
C GLU A 186 22.14 9.34 9.06
N ILE A 187 21.45 8.20 8.97
CA ILE A 187 21.81 6.98 9.70
C ILE A 187 23.04 6.28 9.09
N SER A 188 23.23 6.37 7.77
CA SER A 188 24.41 5.80 7.11
C SER A 188 25.70 6.58 7.40
N GLU A 189 25.58 7.87 7.73
CA GLU A 189 26.70 8.78 8.03
C GLU A 189 27.07 8.82 9.52
N THR A 190 26.22 8.31 10.39
CA THR A 190 26.58 8.15 11.81
C THR A 190 27.50 6.94 11.96
N PRO A 191 28.75 7.12 12.43
CA PRO A 191 29.65 5.99 12.63
C PRO A 191 29.02 5.06 13.66
N ASN A 192 28.97 3.75 13.38
CA ASN A 192 28.66 2.74 14.38
C ASN A 192 29.52 2.98 15.61
N LYS A 193 28.94 3.59 16.66
CA LYS A 193 29.53 3.56 18.00
C LYS A 193 29.15 2.21 18.60
N ASN A 194 30.07 1.26 18.40
CA ASN A 194 30.31 0.00 19.10
C ASN A 194 29.12 -0.93 19.36
#